data_AF-N2APX2-F1
#
_entry.id   AF-N2APX2-F1
#
_cell.length_a   1.000
_cell.length_b   1.000
_cell.length_c   1.000
_cell.angle_alpha   90.00
_cell.angle_beta   90.00
_cell.angle_gamma   90.00
#
_symmetry.space_group_name_H-M   'P 1'
#
loop_
_entity.id
_entity.type
_entity.pdbx_description
1 polymer ?
#
loop_
_entity_poly.entity_id
_entity_poly.type
_entity_poly.pdbx_seq_one_letter_code
_entity_poly.pdbx_strand_id
1 'polypeptide(L)'
;MQIIIEAQFGIARADRFQEEIKERLDKLEILGGIFGKTYLCYRGYSIYKNPFPPSIIFYIITESEKEIHVLRVLREERDWESILTRQRDYTY
;
A
#
# COMPACT_ATOMS: atom_id res chain seq x y z
N MET A 1 -1.25 -7.29 -17.06
CA MET A 1 0.19 -7.53 -16.78
C MET A 1 0.30 -7.86 -15.29
N GLN A 2 1.16 -8.82 -14.95
CA GLN A 2 0.97 -9.79 -13.87
C GLN A 2 1.34 -9.24 -12.48
N ILE A 3 0.34 -8.99 -11.66
CA ILE A 3 0.45 -8.39 -10.32
C ILE A 3 1.18 -9.36 -9.36
N ILE A 4 2.39 -9.01 -8.92
CA ILE A 4 3.16 -9.78 -7.93
C ILE A 4 2.56 -9.56 -6.53
N ILE A 5 1.47 -10.29 -6.24
CA ILE A 5 0.85 -10.39 -4.90
C ILE A 5 1.01 -11.80 -4.30
N GLU A 6 1.42 -12.79 -5.10
CA GLU A 6 1.13 -14.20 -4.83
C GLU A 6 2.24 -15.04 -4.19
N ALA A 7 2.73 -14.68 -3.00
CA ALA A 7 3.20 -15.76 -2.14
C ALA A 7 2.14 -16.14 -1.09
N GLN A 8 1.41 -15.17 -0.50
CA GLN A 8 0.43 -15.49 0.56
C GLN A 8 -0.76 -14.53 0.69
N PHE A 9 -0.94 -13.52 -0.17
CA PHE A 9 -2.08 -12.61 -0.09
C PHE A 9 -3.11 -12.98 -1.17
N GLY A 10 -4.03 -13.89 -0.85
CA GLY A 10 -4.97 -14.44 -1.84
C GLY A 10 -5.81 -13.39 -2.56
N ILE A 11 -6.21 -13.69 -3.80
CA ILE A 11 -6.93 -12.80 -4.74
C ILE A 11 -8.12 -12.08 -4.07
N ALA A 12 -9.03 -12.82 -3.41
CA ALA A 12 -10.20 -12.24 -2.75
C ALA A 12 -9.88 -11.30 -1.57
N ARG A 13 -8.67 -11.34 -1.02
CA ARG A 13 -8.20 -10.40 0.00
C ARG A 13 -7.61 -9.14 -0.65
N ALA A 14 -7.01 -9.26 -1.83
CA ALA A 14 -6.58 -8.13 -2.65
C ALA A 14 -7.76 -7.31 -3.15
N ASP A 15 -8.79 -7.96 -3.71
CA ASP A 15 -9.96 -7.26 -4.24
C ASP A 15 -10.67 -6.45 -3.14
N ARG A 16 -10.98 -7.09 -2.00
CA ARG A 16 -11.59 -6.40 -0.85
C ARG A 16 -10.73 -5.27 -0.30
N PHE A 17 -9.41 -5.44 -0.25
CA PHE A 17 -8.51 -4.38 0.18
C PHE A 17 -8.55 -3.16 -0.76
N GLN A 18 -8.58 -3.39 -2.08
CA GLN A 18 -8.70 -2.31 -3.04
C GLN A 18 -10.03 -1.57 -2.88
N GLU A 19 -11.15 -2.29 -2.70
CA GLU A 19 -12.47 -1.69 -2.45
C GLU A 19 -12.48 -0.88 -1.16
N GLU A 20 -11.96 -1.41 -0.05
CA GLU A 20 -11.88 -0.71 1.24
C GLU A 20 -11.07 0.59 1.16
N ILE A 21 -9.94 0.59 0.46
CA ILE A 21 -9.15 1.81 0.28
C ILE A 21 -9.83 2.77 -0.67
N LYS A 22 -10.44 2.30 -1.77
CA LYS A 22 -11.22 3.17 -2.67
C LYS A 22 -12.35 3.85 -1.93
N GLU A 23 -13.15 3.10 -1.16
CA GLU A 23 -14.20 3.68 -0.33
C GLU A 23 -13.65 4.70 0.67
N ARG A 24 -12.51 4.40 1.30
CA ARG A 24 -11.87 5.36 2.21
C ARG A 24 -11.41 6.59 1.45
N LEU A 25 -10.75 6.46 0.29
CA LEU A 25 -10.32 7.59 -0.54
C LEU A 25 -11.49 8.47 -0.97
N ASP A 26 -12.58 7.86 -1.41
CA ASP A 26 -13.81 8.55 -1.81
C ASP A 26 -14.43 9.32 -0.64
N LYS A 27 -14.40 8.73 0.56
CA LYS A 27 -14.80 9.38 1.82
C LYS A 27 -13.77 10.42 2.32
N LEU A 28 -12.52 10.37 1.86
CA LEU A 28 -11.36 11.12 2.36
C LEU A 28 -10.95 12.32 1.51
N GLU A 29 -11.64 12.64 0.41
CA GLU A 29 -11.59 13.99 -0.20
C GLU A 29 -11.90 15.11 0.82
N ILE A 30 -12.31 14.77 2.06
CA ILE A 30 -12.61 15.67 3.17
C ILE A 30 -11.56 15.66 4.32
N LEU A 31 -10.68 14.65 4.47
CA LEU A 31 -9.73 14.58 5.61
C LEU A 31 -8.37 13.98 5.22
N GLY A 32 -7.40 14.84 4.90
CA GLY A 32 -6.01 14.48 4.52
C GLY A 32 -5.13 13.84 5.62
N GLY A 33 -5.71 13.16 6.61
CA GLY A 33 -5.01 12.67 7.81
C GLY A 33 -5.17 11.19 8.17
N ILE A 34 -5.94 10.39 7.42
CA ILE A 34 -6.27 9.02 7.86
C ILE A 34 -5.28 7.96 7.36
N PHE A 35 -4.65 8.15 6.20
CA PHE A 35 -3.62 7.22 5.74
C PHE A 35 -2.31 7.54 6.43
N GLY A 36 -1.69 6.53 7.06
CA GLY A 36 -0.38 6.64 7.67
C GLY A 36 0.66 6.92 6.58
N LYS A 37 0.82 8.19 6.22
CA LYS A 37 1.82 8.63 5.26
C LYS A 37 3.17 8.26 5.86
N THR A 38 3.90 7.39 5.17
CA THR A 38 5.28 7.17 5.54
C THR A 38 6.09 8.37 5.06
N TYR A 39 7.16 8.75 5.76
CA TYR A 39 8.11 9.76 5.28
C TYR A 39 8.98 9.24 4.11
N LEU A 40 8.57 8.14 3.47
CA LEU A 40 9.26 7.46 2.38
C LEU A 40 8.53 7.72 1.06
N CYS A 41 9.33 7.81 -0.01
CA CYS A 41 8.84 7.96 -1.36
C CYS A 41 9.40 6.88 -2.27
N TYR A 42 8.60 6.42 -3.23
CA TYR A 42 9.02 5.53 -4.30
C TYR A 42 8.76 6.19 -5.65
N ARG A 43 9.81 6.42 -6.46
CA ARG A 43 9.72 7.04 -7.79
C ARG A 43 8.92 8.37 -7.81
N GLY A 44 9.03 9.16 -6.75
CA GLY A 44 8.31 10.43 -6.60
C GLY A 44 6.93 10.32 -5.94
N TYR A 45 6.38 9.11 -5.77
CA TYR A 45 5.11 8.88 -5.07
C TYR A 45 5.33 8.69 -3.57
N SER A 46 4.47 9.30 -2.75
CA SER A 46 4.46 9.04 -1.30
C SER A 46 4.02 7.60 -1.03
N ILE A 47 4.74 6.89 -0.18
CA ILE A 47 4.33 5.55 0.26
C ILE A 47 3.40 5.71 1.47
N TYR A 48 2.26 5.03 1.41
CA TYR A 48 1.28 4.96 2.50
C TYR A 48 1.31 3.58 3.13
N LYS A 49 0.90 3.51 4.40
CA LYS A 49 0.68 2.23 5.08
C LYS A 49 -0.74 2.12 5.63
N ASN A 50 -1.33 0.93 5.51
CA ASN A 50 -2.58 0.56 6.14
C ASN A 50 -2.34 -0.67 7.04
N PRO A 51 -2.51 -0.55 8.37
CA PRO A 51 -2.51 -1.70 9.27
C PRO A 51 -3.58 -2.71 8.86
N PHE A 52 -3.19 -3.97 8.68
CA PHE A 52 -4.07 -5.09 8.35
C PHE A 52 -3.62 -6.33 9.15
N PRO A 53 -3.93 -6.41 10.47
CA PRO A 53 -3.39 -7.44 11.33
C PRO A 53 -3.54 -8.86 10.75
N PRO A 54 -2.49 -9.70 10.82
CA PRO A 54 -1.19 -9.51 11.48
C PRO A 54 -0.14 -8.82 10.58
N SER A 55 -0.56 -8.04 9.59
CA SER A 55 0.29 -7.46 8.56
C SER A 55 0.07 -5.95 8.39
N ILE A 56 0.92 -5.33 7.60
CA ILE A 56 0.85 -3.94 7.17
C ILE A 56 0.98 -3.96 5.66
N ILE A 57 0.07 -3.25 4.99
CA ILE A 57 0.08 -3.14 3.54
C ILE A 57 0.63 -1.77 3.16
N PHE A 58 1.65 -1.77 2.32
CA PHE A 58 2.31 -0.59 1.78
C PHE A 58 1.89 -0.40 0.33
N TYR A 59 1.48 0.82 -0.01
CA TYR A 59 0.93 1.15 -1.32
C TYR A 59 1.22 2.59 -1.71
N ILE A 60 1.09 2.88 -2.99
CA ILE A 60 1.11 4.25 -3.55
C ILE A 60 -0.25 4.56 -4.18
N ILE A 61 -0.53 5.85 -4.32
CA ILE A 61 -1.70 6.35 -5.01
C ILE A 61 -1.20 7.13 -6.23
N THR A 62 -1.68 6.77 -7.43
CA THR A 62 -1.43 7.54 -8.64
C THR A 62 -2.53 8.60 -8.78
N GLU A 63 -2.15 9.88 -8.62
CA GLU A 63 -3.12 11.00 -8.65
C GLU A 63 -3.86 11.10 -9.99
N SER A 64 -3.21 10.72 -11.09
CA SER A 64 -3.80 10.75 -12.43
C SER A 64 -4.96 9.77 -12.63
N GLU A 65 -4.94 8.63 -11.93
CA GLU A 65 -5.89 7.54 -12.17
C GLU A 65 -6.72 7.20 -10.92
N LYS A 66 -6.48 7.89 -9.80
CA LYS A 66 -6.98 7.52 -8.46
C LYS A 66 -6.79 6.01 -8.20
N GLU A 67 -5.70 5.44 -8.71
CA GLU A 67 -5.43 4.01 -8.63
C GLU A 67 -4.48 3.70 -7.47
N ILE A 68 -4.75 2.58 -6.80
CA ILE A 68 -3.96 2.10 -5.67
C ILE A 68 -3.08 0.97 -6.15
N HIS A 69 -1.77 1.16 -6.03
CA HIS A 69 -0.80 0.13 -6.35
C HIS A 69 -0.16 -0.38 -5.06
N VAL A 70 -0.38 -1.65 -4.75
CA VAL A 70 0.27 -2.30 -3.61
C VAL A 70 1.73 -2.53 -3.96
N LEU A 71 2.61 -2.00 -3.12
CA LEU A 71 4.05 -2.24 -3.22
C LEU A 71 4.46 -3.51 -2.49
N ARG A 72 3.93 -3.71 -1.28
CA ARG A 72 4.35 -4.80 -0.41
C ARG A 72 3.37 -5.06 0.73
N VAL A 73 3.29 -6.32 1.15
CA VAL A 73 2.65 -6.73 2.40
C VAL A 73 3.72 -7.29 3.34
N LEU A 74 3.87 -6.69 4.52
CA LEU A 74 4.81 -7.14 5.54
C LEU A 74 4.05 -7.55 6.78
N ARG A 75 4.56 -8.52 7.53
CA ARG A 75 4.02 -8.76 8.86
C ARG A 75 4.37 -7.60 9.80
N GLU A 76 3.48 -7.30 10.73
CA GLU A 76 3.63 -6.16 11.64
C GLU A 76 4.90 -6.26 12.50
N GLU A 77 5.31 -7.47 12.86
CA GLU A 77 6.53 -7.71 13.65
C GLU A 77 7.85 -7.40 12.92
N ARG A 78 7.82 -7.15 11.60
CA ARG A 78 9.05 -6.87 10.84
C ARG A 78 9.40 -5.38 10.85
N ASP A 79 10.69 -5.08 10.90
CA ASP A 79 11.23 -3.73 10.69
C ASP A 79 11.02 -3.29 9.23
N TRP A 80 9.83 -2.76 8.97
CA TRP A 80 9.40 -2.33 7.65
C TRP A 80 10.19 -1.11 7.15
N GLU A 81 10.65 -0.23 8.04
CA GLU A 81 11.44 0.96 7.66
C GLU A 81 12.76 0.55 7.02
N SER A 82 13.49 -0.35 7.69
CA SER A 82 14.74 -0.90 7.15
C SER A 82 14.52 -1.64 5.83
N ILE A 83 13.43 -2.41 5.73
CA ILE A 83 13.10 -3.19 4.53
C ILE A 83 12.80 -2.29 3.33
N LEU A 84 11.92 -1.29 3.49
CA LEU A 84 11.53 -0.38 2.40
C LEU A 84 12.66 0.57 1.99
N THR A 85 13.56 0.91 2.92
CA THR A 85 14.70 1.79 2.63
C THR A 85 15.79 1.06 1.83
N ARG A 86 16.05 -0.22 2.14
CA ARG A 86 17.09 -1.04 1.50
C ARG A 86 16.67 -1.63 0.16
N GLN A 87 15.39 -2.01 0.02
CA GLN A 87 14.87 -2.58 -1.22
C GLN A 87 14.02 -1.55 -1.93
N ARG A 88 14.66 -0.75 -2.78
CA ARG A 88 14.01 0.29 -3.58
C ARG A 88 13.49 -0.22 -4.93
N ASP A 89 13.82 -1.46 -5.31
CA ASP A 89 13.29 -2.09 -6.52
C ASP A 89 12.01 -2.86 -6.16
N TYR A 90 10.87 -2.33 -6.63
CA TYR A 90 9.57 -2.99 -6.53
C TYR A 90 9.21 -3.46 -7.94
N THR A 91 9.11 -4.77 -8.11
CA THR A 91 8.79 -5.39 -9.39
C THR A 91 7.28 -5.26 -9.67
N TYR A 92 6.95 -4.82 -10.88
CA TYR A 92 5.57 -4.59 -11.38
C TYR A 92 4.89 -5.87 -11.84
#